data_AF-A0A7J9XVP8-F1
#
_entry.id   AF-A0A7J9XVP8-F1
#
_cell.length_a   1.000
_cell.length_b   1.000
_cell.length_c   1.000
_cell.angle_alpha   90.00
_cell.angle_beta   90.00
_cell.angle_gamma   90.00
#
_symmetry.space_group_name_H-M   'P 1'
#
loop_
_entity.id
_entity.type
_entity.pdbx_description
1 polymer ?
#
loop_
_entity_poly.entity_id
_entity_poly.type
_entity_poly.pdbx_seq_one_letter_code
_entity_poly.pdbx_strand_id
1 'polypeptide(L)'
;MDNWRGPGITGPVTTASSTARTVWLQLDIAYPPPERRRSVAEGLDLRGRVPAVLLRWVRSHDGAWLGLLGRVELCDGAGDRRLVLEQLLVPADALSPREPPPR
;
A
#
# COMPACT_ATOMS: atom_id res chain seq x y z
N MET A 1 20.95 42.98 -14.99
CA MET A 1 19.59 42.85 -14.48
C MET A 1 18.75 42.14 -15.53
N ASP A 2 18.33 40.89 -15.48
CA ASP A 2 18.74 39.67 -14.77
C ASP A 2 18.30 38.53 -15.70
N ASN A 3 19.21 37.61 -16.01
CA ASN A 3 19.08 36.65 -17.11
C ASN A 3 18.68 35.26 -16.56
N TRP A 4 17.74 35.19 -15.63
CA TRP A 4 17.42 33.91 -14.97
C TRP A 4 16.55 33.01 -15.86
N ARG A 5 17.18 31.95 -16.36
CA ARG A 5 16.55 30.84 -17.09
C ARG A 5 15.96 29.86 -16.08
N GLY A 6 14.64 29.64 -16.14
CA GLY A 6 14.00 28.55 -15.39
C GLY A 6 14.59 27.19 -15.77
N PRO A 7 14.65 26.21 -14.84
CA PRO A 7 15.18 24.89 -15.16
C PRO A 7 14.27 24.22 -16.20
N GLY A 8 14.85 23.99 -17.37
CA GLY A 8 14.25 23.20 -18.44
C GLY A 8 13.97 21.77 -17.99
N ILE A 9 12.88 21.21 -18.51
CA ILE A 9 12.49 19.82 -18.35
C ILE A 9 13.45 18.96 -19.20
N THR A 10 14.70 18.85 -18.78
CA THR A 10 15.67 17.84 -19.29
C THR A 10 16.80 17.67 -18.29
N GLY A 11 16.47 17.26 -17.05
CA GLY A 11 17.46 16.61 -16.19
C GLY A 11 17.54 15.13 -16.54
N PRO A 12 18.67 14.44 -16.35
CA PRO A 12 18.65 12.99 -16.31
C PRO A 12 17.59 12.59 -15.29
N VAL A 13 16.65 11.73 -15.67
CA VAL A 13 15.80 11.03 -14.70
C VAL A 13 16.79 10.36 -13.78
N THR A 14 17.01 10.96 -12.61
CA THR A 14 17.72 10.30 -11.54
C THR A 14 16.76 9.19 -11.16
N THR A 15 16.98 8.01 -11.72
CA THR A 15 16.41 6.77 -11.23
C THR A 15 16.97 6.63 -9.82
N ALA A 16 16.35 7.35 -8.88
CA ALA A 16 16.44 7.03 -7.49
C ALA A 16 16.07 5.55 -7.45
N SER A 17 17.06 4.71 -7.16
CA SER A 17 16.85 3.30 -6.92
C SER A 17 15.73 3.23 -5.89
N SER A 18 14.51 2.94 -6.35
CA SER A 18 13.37 2.83 -5.46
C SER A 18 13.58 1.52 -4.76
N THR A 19 14.31 1.54 -3.63
CA THR A 19 14.31 0.40 -2.72
C THR A 19 12.84 0.11 -2.45
N ALA A 20 12.34 -1.00 -2.97
CA ALA A 20 10.94 -1.38 -2.83
C ALA A 20 10.60 -1.29 -1.34
N ARG A 21 9.75 -0.31 -0.98
CA ARG A 21 9.47 -0.04 0.42
C ARG A 21 8.45 -1.08 0.86
N THR A 22 8.93 -2.10 1.55
CA THR A 22 8.05 -3.07 2.18
C THR A 22 7.30 -2.38 3.31
N VAL A 23 5.98 -2.56 3.35
CA VAL A 23 5.06 -2.02 4.35
C VAL A 23 4.20 -3.15 4.90
N TRP A 24 3.66 -2.95 6.09
CA TRP A 24 2.53 -3.70 6.58
C TRP A 24 1.24 -2.98 6.18
N LEU A 25 0.33 -3.71 5.54
CA LEU A 25 -1.06 -3.31 5.33
C LEU A 25 -1.91 -3.86 6.49
N GLN A 26 -2.54 -2.98 7.26
CA GLN A 26 -3.53 -3.31 8.28
C GLN A 26 -4.88 -3.53 7.60
N LEU A 27 -5.35 -4.78 7.57
CA LEU A 27 -6.55 -5.16 6.82
C LEU A 27 -7.84 -4.64 7.47
N ASP A 28 -7.88 -4.54 8.80
CA ASP A 28 -9.04 -4.04 9.54
C ASP A 28 -9.23 -2.53 9.41
N ILE A 29 -8.18 -1.79 9.07
CA ILE A 29 -8.26 -0.36 8.74
C ILE A 29 -8.66 -0.16 7.28
N ALA A 30 -8.04 -0.92 6.36
CA ALA A 30 -8.36 -0.82 4.92
C ALA A 30 -9.76 -1.34 4.59
N TYR A 31 -10.23 -2.36 5.32
CA TYR A 31 -11.51 -3.01 5.15
C TYR A 31 -12.23 -3.09 6.50
N PRO A 32 -12.76 -1.96 7.00
CA PRO A 32 -13.41 -1.92 8.29
C PRO A 32 -14.58 -2.89 8.32
N PRO A 33 -14.65 -3.77 9.35
CA PRO A 33 -15.67 -4.79 9.42
C PRO A 33 -17.06 -4.17 9.61
N PRO A 34 -18.11 -4.71 8.98
CA PRO A 34 -19.48 -4.23 9.19
C PRO A 34 -19.95 -4.49 10.63
N GLU A 35 -20.91 -3.69 11.09
CA GLU A 35 -21.48 -3.77 12.46
C GLU A 35 -22.05 -5.15 12.77
N ARG A 36 -22.67 -5.82 11.78
CA ARG A 36 -23.17 -7.18 11.90
C ARG A 36 -22.21 -8.15 11.21
N ARG A 37 -21.68 -9.10 11.98
CA ARG A 37 -20.79 -10.15 11.47
C ARG A 37 -21.51 -11.47 11.36
N ARG A 38 -21.32 -12.13 10.22
CA ARG A 38 -21.54 -13.58 10.07
C ARG A 38 -20.23 -14.17 9.56
N SER A 39 -19.74 -15.20 10.23
CA SER A 39 -18.58 -15.95 9.75
C SER A 39 -18.98 -16.80 8.56
N VAL A 40 -18.15 -16.77 7.51
CA VAL A 40 -18.22 -17.67 6.36
C VAL A 40 -16.89 -18.40 6.35
N ALA A 41 -16.90 -19.74 6.44
CA ALA A 41 -15.68 -20.54 6.60
C ALA A 41 -14.65 -20.28 5.49
N GLU A 42 -15.13 -20.10 4.25
CA GLU A 42 -14.30 -19.80 3.06
C GLU A 42 -14.15 -18.30 2.78
N GLY A 43 -14.56 -17.44 3.72
CA GLY A 43 -14.44 -15.99 3.60
C GLY A 43 -13.01 -15.52 3.81
N LEU A 44 -12.66 -14.39 3.18
CA LEU A 44 -11.36 -13.75 3.39
C LEU A 44 -11.17 -13.37 4.86
N ASP A 45 -9.99 -13.65 5.40
CA ASP A 45 -9.58 -13.14 6.69
C ASP A 45 -9.02 -11.72 6.52
N LEU A 46 -9.88 -10.73 6.81
CA LEU A 46 -9.54 -9.31 6.74
C LEU A 46 -9.06 -8.77 8.09
N ARG A 47 -8.50 -9.62 8.95
CA ARG A 47 -7.94 -9.25 10.25
C ARG A 47 -6.42 -9.18 10.19
N GLY A 48 -5.85 -8.30 11.01
CA GLY A 48 -4.40 -8.22 11.21
C GLY A 48 -3.68 -7.58 10.03
N ARG A 49 -2.40 -7.95 9.86
CA ARG A 49 -1.50 -7.29 8.91
C ARG A 49 -0.92 -8.25 7.89
N VAL A 50 -0.83 -7.79 6.64
CA VAL A 50 -0.16 -8.51 5.55
C VAL A 50 0.98 -7.67 4.98
N PRO A 51 2.08 -8.31 4.54
CA PRO A 51 3.17 -7.57 3.93
C PRO A 51 2.80 -7.17 2.50
N ALA A 52 3.20 -5.96 2.11
CA ALA A 52 3.04 -5.46 0.75
C ALA A 52 4.22 -4.60 0.33
N VAL A 53 4.35 -4.36 -0.98
CA VAL A 53 5.30 -3.38 -1.52
C VAL A 53 4.55 -2.10 -1.85
N LEU A 54 4.97 -0.98 -1.26
CA LEU A 54 4.48 0.34 -1.65
C LEU A 54 5.14 0.77 -2.95
N LEU A 55 4.34 0.93 -4.01
CA LEU A 55 4.81 1.39 -5.32
C LEU A 55 4.93 2.91 -5.37
N ARG A 56 3.91 3.63 -4.88
CA ARG A 56 3.91 5.09 -4.80
C ARG A 56 2.82 5.61 -3.86
N TRP A 57 2.98 6.86 -3.44
CA TRP A 57 1.92 7.64 -2.81
C TRP A 57 1.07 8.37 -3.86
N VAL A 58 -0.22 8.48 -3.61
CA VAL A 58 -1.20 9.20 -4.44
C VAL A 58 -1.99 10.14 -3.53
N ARG A 59 -2.30 11.34 -4.03
CA ARG A 59 -3.17 12.29 -3.35
C ARG A 59 -4.58 12.17 -3.91
N SER A 60 -5.59 12.03 -3.05
CA SER A 60 -7.00 12.11 -3.46
C SER A 60 -7.45 13.57 -3.62
N HIS A 61 -8.62 13.77 -4.21
CA HIS A 61 -9.16 15.10 -4.50
C HIS A 61 -9.44 15.94 -3.22
N ASP A 62 -9.82 15.28 -2.13
CA ASP A 62 -10.07 15.85 -0.81
C ASP A 62 -8.78 16.01 0.02
N GLY A 63 -7.62 15.67 -0.56
CA GLY A 63 -6.33 15.81 0.09
C GLY A 63 -6.06 14.72 1.14
N ALA A 64 -6.62 13.53 1.01
CA ALA A 64 -6.11 12.36 1.73
C ALA A 64 -4.87 11.77 1.00
N TRP A 65 -3.98 11.13 1.76
CA TRP A 65 -2.89 10.34 1.19
C TRP A 65 -3.33 8.89 1.04
N LEU A 66 -3.04 8.29 -0.11
CA LEU A 66 -3.31 6.90 -0.43
C LEU A 66 -2.02 6.21 -0.86
N GLY A 67 -1.79 4.99 -0.40
CA GLY A 67 -0.69 4.16 -0.86
C GLY A 67 -1.15 3.25 -1.99
N LEU A 68 -0.45 3.27 -3.12
CA LEU A 68 -0.61 2.27 -4.16
C LEU A 68 0.34 1.10 -3.87
N LEU A 69 -0.22 -0.04 -3.51
CA LEU A 69 0.50 -1.27 -3.25
C LEU A 69 0.64 -2.10 -4.52
N GLY A 70 1.71 -2.88 -4.61
CA GLY A 70 1.88 -3.92 -5.63
C GLY A 70 1.01 -5.14 -5.31
N ARG A 71 1.58 -6.32 -5.51
CA ARG A 71 0.93 -7.58 -5.17
C ARG A 71 0.62 -7.68 -3.67
N VAL A 72 -0.63 -7.98 -3.35
CA VAL A 72 -1.12 -8.27 -1.99
C VAL A 72 -1.85 -9.61 -2.02
N GLU A 73 -1.48 -10.51 -1.11
CA GLU A 73 -2.12 -11.82 -0.96
C GLU A 73 -3.03 -11.81 0.27
N LEU A 74 -4.29 -12.21 0.07
CA LEU A 74 -5.27 -12.36 1.15
C LEU A 74 -5.61 -13.85 1.29
N CYS A 75 -5.59 -14.30 2.53
CA CYS A 75 -5.95 -15.66 2.89
C CYS A 75 -7.40 -15.72 3.38
N ASP A 76 -7.95 -16.92 3.44
CA ASP A 76 -9.16 -17.19 4.22
C ASP A 76 -8.83 -17.42 5.70
N GLY A 77 -9.86 -17.73 6.50
CA GLY A 77 -9.72 -18.01 7.93
C GLY A 77 -8.92 -19.29 8.27
N ALA A 78 -8.66 -20.17 7.30
CA ALA A 78 -7.79 -21.34 7.47
C ALA A 78 -6.32 -21.02 7.12
N GLY A 79 -6.06 -19.85 6.53
CA GLY A 79 -4.73 -19.43 6.09
C GLY A 79 -4.44 -19.78 4.64
N ASP A 80 -5.40 -20.37 3.92
CA ASP A 80 -5.24 -20.70 2.51
C ASP A 80 -5.35 -19.45 1.65
N ARG A 81 -4.45 -19.33 0.66
CA ARG A 81 -4.43 -18.19 -0.25
C ARG A 81 -5.69 -18.20 -1.10
N ARG A 82 -6.48 -17.13 -0.99
CA ARG A 82 -7.80 -17.06 -1.63
C ARG A 82 -7.88 -15.97 -2.69
N LEU A 83 -7.17 -14.86 -2.51
CA LEU A 83 -7.20 -13.74 -3.44
C LEU A 83 -5.83 -13.07 -3.56
N VAL A 84 -5.46 -12.74 -4.80
CA VAL A 84 -4.28 -11.91 -5.10
C VAL A 84 -4.77 -10.63 -5.77
N LEU A 85 -4.41 -9.50 -5.17
CA LEU A 85 -4.72 -8.18 -5.68
C LEU A 85 -3.44 -7.55 -6.22
N GLU A 86 -3.55 -6.92 -7.38
CA GLU A 86 -2.48 -6.16 -8.00
C GLU A 86 -2.88 -4.68 -8.04
N GLN A 87 -1.93 -3.79 -7.79
CA GLN A 87 -2.15 -2.33 -7.83
C GLN A 87 -3.27 -1.85 -6.89
N LEU A 88 -3.29 -2.37 -5.65
CA LEU A 88 -4.29 -2.02 -4.66
C LEU A 88 -4.06 -0.63 -4.07
N LEU A 89 -5.07 0.24 -4.12
CA LEU A 89 -5.05 1.55 -3.50
C LEU A 89 -5.66 1.49 -2.10
N VAL A 90 -4.93 1.93 -1.07
CA VAL A 90 -5.39 1.92 0.33
C VAL A 90 -5.16 3.26 1.02
N PRO A 91 -5.93 3.58 2.06
CA PRO A 91 -5.66 4.71 2.96
C PRO A 91 -4.26 4.65 3.58
N ALA A 92 -3.61 5.80 3.76
CA ALA A 92 -2.26 5.87 4.33
C ALA A 92 -2.19 5.40 5.80
N ASP A 93 -3.26 5.59 6.57
CA ASP A 93 -3.39 5.14 7.96
C ASP A 93 -3.51 3.61 8.08
N ALA A 94 -3.87 2.92 6.99
CA ALA A 94 -3.80 1.47 6.91
C ALA A 94 -2.37 0.94 6.68
N LEU A 95 -1.37 1.81 6.52
CA LEU A 95 0.01 1.43 6.22
C LEU A 95 0.95 1.74 7.38
N SER A 96 1.85 0.80 7.66
CA SER A 96 2.97 1.05 8.58
C SER A 96 4.30 0.52 8.00
N PRO A 97 5.46 1.10 8.36
CA PRO A 97 6.75 0.60 7.91
C PRO A 97 6.95 -0.86 8.29
N ARG A 98 7.49 -1.66 7.37
CA ARG A 98 8.02 -2.99 7.70
C ARG A 98 9.54 -2.90 7.69
N GLU A 99 10.12 -2.86 8.88
CA GLU A 99 11.57 -2.92 9.01
C GLU A 99 12.08 -4.25 8.44
N PRO A 100 13.13 -4.23 7.59
CA PRO A 100 13.79 -5.46 7.20
C PRO A 100 14.40 -6.12 8.45
N PRO A 101 14.44 -7.45 8.54
CA PRO A 101 15.13 -8.12 9.65
C PRO A 101 16.60 -7.64 9.70
N PRO A 102 17.19 -7.50 10.90
CA PRO A 102 18.60 -7.18 11.02
C PRO A 102 19.44 -8.21 10.25
N ARG A 103 20.42 -7.73 9.49
CA ARG A 103 21.34 -8.56 8.70
C ARG A 103 22.36 -9.26 9.57
#